data_AF-T1A916-F1
#
_entry.id   AF-T1A916-F1
#
_cell.length_a   1.000
_cell.length_b   1.000
_cell.length_c   1.000
_cell.angle_alpha   90.00
_cell.angle_beta   90.00
_cell.angle_gamma   90.00
#
_symmetry.space_group_name_H-M   'P 1'
#
loop_
_entity.id
_entity.type
_entity.pdbx_description
1 polymer ?
#
loop_
_entity_poly.entity_id
_entity_poly.type
_entity_poly.pdbx_seq_one_letter_code
_entity_poly.pdbx_strand_id
1 'polypeptide(L)'
;MAMLKPDISNAEFIIWFGANVTEANFPMQTLGRKIAEATAAGRLHYVIVDPHAGNANLFADQWVPITPGGDGALVMGMIRRILEAGTYNGAYLTIPNSQAAKAAGEPNFSNAAWLVVSDPAHASYGKFLTAGEAALAQAGSSGVSEPVVWDHTAGAPVSAAK
;
A
#
# COMPACT_ATOMS: atom_id res chain seq x y z
N MET A 1 -0.52 -22.90 9.51
CA MET A 1 -0.35 -21.50 9.08
C MET A 1 -0.70 -21.43 7.60
N ALA A 2 -1.69 -20.65 7.20
CA ALA A 2 -2.10 -20.56 5.80
C ALA A 2 -1.05 -19.77 5.01
N MET A 3 -0.49 -20.36 3.96
CA MET A 3 0.41 -19.65 3.05
C MET A 3 -0.46 -18.80 2.11
N LEU A 4 -0.53 -17.49 2.37
CA LEU A 4 -1.26 -16.56 1.51
C LEU A 4 -0.60 -16.51 0.13
N LYS A 5 -1.41 -16.64 -0.92
CA LYS A 5 -0.98 -16.56 -2.31
C LYS A 5 -1.61 -15.35 -2.99
N PRO A 6 -0.91 -14.75 -3.97
CA PRO A 6 -1.50 -13.73 -4.81
C PRO A 6 -2.74 -14.29 -5.51
N ASP A 7 -3.79 -13.48 -5.60
CA ASP A 7 -5.03 -13.84 -6.26
C ASP A 7 -4.96 -13.59 -7.77
N ILE A 8 -4.13 -14.41 -8.44
CA ILE A 8 -3.84 -14.34 -9.88
C ILE A 8 -5.12 -14.44 -10.72
N SER A 9 -6.16 -15.11 -10.19
CA SER A 9 -7.42 -15.30 -10.90
C SER A 9 -8.17 -13.99 -11.12
N ASN A 10 -8.07 -13.05 -10.18
CA ASN A 10 -8.80 -11.78 -10.17
C ASN A 10 -7.92 -10.56 -10.50
N ALA A 11 -6.63 -10.77 -10.76
CA ALA A 11 -5.71 -9.69 -11.12
C ALA A 11 -5.67 -9.46 -12.64
N GLU A 12 -5.76 -8.19 -13.04
CA GLU A 12 -5.55 -7.74 -14.43
C GLU A 12 -4.09 -7.35 -14.69
N PHE A 13 -3.40 -6.89 -13.64
CA PHE A 13 -2.00 -6.47 -13.72
C PHE A 13 -1.23 -6.91 -12.47
N ILE A 14 -0.03 -7.49 -12.63
CA ILE A 14 0.86 -7.85 -11.53
C ILE A 14 2.28 -7.32 -11.77
N ILE A 15 2.94 -6.80 -10.74
CA ILE A 15 4.38 -6.56 -10.74
C ILE A 15 5.02 -7.54 -9.76
N TRP A 16 5.88 -8.41 -10.27
CA TRP A 16 6.64 -9.36 -9.47
C TRP A 16 8.01 -8.75 -9.11
N PHE A 17 8.21 -8.37 -7.85
CA PHE A 17 9.49 -7.90 -7.33
C PHE A 17 10.28 -9.07 -6.71
N GLY A 18 11.45 -9.39 -7.27
CA GLY A 18 12.37 -10.40 -6.72
C GLY A 18 11.75 -11.79 -6.52
N ALA A 19 10.76 -12.14 -7.35
CA ALA A 19 9.91 -13.31 -7.13
C ALA A 19 10.00 -14.28 -8.30
N ASN A 20 10.60 -15.45 -8.05
CA ASN A 20 10.66 -16.52 -9.03
C ASN A 20 9.38 -17.39 -9.01
N VAL A 21 8.30 -16.85 -9.57
CA VAL A 21 6.93 -17.38 -9.45
C VAL A 21 6.69 -18.73 -10.12
N THR A 22 7.49 -19.08 -11.14
CA THR A 22 7.36 -20.36 -11.85
C THR A 22 8.38 -21.40 -11.44
N GLU A 23 9.43 -21.03 -10.68
CA GLU A 23 10.53 -21.97 -10.35
C GLU A 23 10.71 -22.20 -8.85
N ALA A 24 10.42 -21.21 -7.99
CA ALA A 24 10.71 -21.32 -6.55
C ALA A 24 9.50 -21.03 -5.63
N ASN A 25 8.38 -20.56 -6.17
CA ASN A 25 7.22 -20.15 -5.35
C ASN A 25 6.24 -21.32 -5.12
N PHE A 26 6.12 -21.86 -3.91
CA PHE A 26 5.40 -23.12 -3.66
C PHE A 26 3.88 -22.98 -3.45
N PRO A 27 2.99 -23.67 -4.20
CA PRO A 27 3.27 -24.62 -5.26
C PRO A 27 3.51 -23.95 -6.62
N MET A 28 4.71 -24.14 -7.17
CA MET A 28 5.17 -23.47 -8.40
C MET A 28 4.37 -23.91 -9.62
N GLN A 29 4.01 -25.19 -9.66
CA GLN A 29 3.23 -25.76 -10.77
C GLN A 29 1.83 -25.13 -10.86
N THR A 30 1.16 -24.96 -9.72
CA THR A 30 -0.16 -24.35 -9.67
C THR A 30 -0.09 -22.86 -10.01
N LEU A 31 0.91 -22.14 -9.51
CA LEU A 31 1.06 -20.72 -9.84
C LEU A 31 1.42 -20.52 -11.31
N GLY A 32 2.41 -21.26 -11.82
CA GLY A 32 2.82 -21.21 -13.21
C GLY A 32 1.67 -21.50 -14.16
N ARG A 33 0.87 -22.54 -13.88
CA ARG A 33 -0.35 -22.83 -14.66
C ARG A 33 -1.34 -21.67 -14.63
N LYS A 34 -1.65 -21.10 -13.46
CA LYS A 34 -2.58 -19.97 -13.35
C LYS A 34 -2.10 -18.73 -14.11
N ILE A 35 -0.80 -18.43 -14.04
CA ILE A 35 -0.20 -17.31 -14.77
C ILE A 35 -0.32 -17.55 -16.27
N ALA A 36 0.12 -18.72 -16.75
CA ALA A 36 0.07 -19.07 -18.17
C ALA A 36 -1.37 -19.07 -18.72
N GLU A 37 -2.35 -19.60 -17.97
CA GLU A 37 -3.76 -19.56 -18.37
C GLU A 37 -4.29 -18.12 -18.42
N ALA A 38 -3.93 -17.28 -17.47
CA ALA A 38 -4.41 -15.89 -17.41
C ALA A 38 -3.78 -15.00 -18.49
N THR A 39 -2.49 -15.17 -18.77
CA THR A 39 -1.80 -14.42 -19.84
C THR A 39 -2.20 -14.90 -21.23
N ALA A 40 -2.32 -16.21 -21.45
CA ALA A 40 -2.80 -16.76 -22.73
C ALA A 40 -4.24 -16.33 -23.04
N ALA A 41 -5.08 -16.14 -22.01
CA ALA A 41 -6.43 -15.60 -22.15
C ALA A 41 -6.48 -14.07 -22.31
N GLY A 42 -5.33 -13.36 -22.24
CA GLY A 42 -5.26 -11.90 -22.31
C GLY A 42 -5.88 -11.18 -21.11
N ARG A 43 -6.12 -11.89 -19.99
CA ARG A 43 -6.72 -11.31 -18.77
C ARG A 43 -5.69 -10.71 -17.83
N LEU A 44 -4.46 -11.24 -17.86
CA LEU A 44 -3.38 -10.81 -16.98
C LEU A 44 -2.22 -10.27 -17.81
N HIS A 45 -1.81 -9.06 -17.49
CA HIS A 45 -0.54 -8.48 -17.85
C HIS A 45 0.40 -8.50 -16.64
N TYR A 46 1.69 -8.76 -16.83
CA TYR A 46 2.62 -8.67 -15.72
C TYR A 46 4.04 -8.28 -16.11
N VAL A 47 4.70 -7.66 -15.14
CA VAL A 47 6.09 -7.21 -15.21
C VAL A 47 6.91 -7.94 -14.17
N ILE A 48 8.14 -8.31 -14.52
CA ILE A 48 9.12 -8.86 -13.59
C ILE A 48 10.18 -7.81 -13.32
N VAL A 49 10.38 -7.47 -12.04
CA VAL A 49 11.50 -6.68 -11.55
C VAL A 49 12.46 -7.61 -10.82
N ASP A 50 13.56 -7.97 -11.47
CA ASP A 50 14.54 -8.90 -10.91
C ASP A 50 15.90 -8.68 -11.59
N PRO A 51 17.04 -8.76 -10.87
CA PRO A 51 18.37 -8.73 -11.48
C PRO A 51 18.60 -9.85 -12.49
N HIS A 52 17.90 -10.98 -12.35
CA HIS A 52 18.01 -12.17 -13.18
C HIS A 52 16.73 -12.45 -13.98
N ALA A 53 16.90 -12.71 -15.27
CA ALA A 53 15.81 -13.15 -16.13
C ALA A 53 15.56 -14.68 -16.01
N GLY A 54 14.73 -15.09 -15.05
CA GLY A 54 14.28 -16.49 -14.88
C GLY A 54 13.15 -16.93 -15.82
N ASN A 55 12.65 -18.17 -15.67
CA ASN A 55 11.65 -18.78 -16.57
C ASN A 55 10.32 -18.02 -16.63
N ALA A 56 9.97 -17.29 -15.56
CA ALA A 56 8.76 -16.49 -15.51
C ALA A 56 8.76 -15.35 -16.54
N ASN A 57 9.91 -14.98 -17.13
CA ASN A 57 9.95 -13.94 -18.18
C ASN A 57 9.33 -14.38 -19.50
N LEU A 58 9.16 -15.69 -19.73
CA LEU A 58 8.62 -16.20 -21.01
C LEU A 58 7.22 -15.67 -21.34
N PHE A 59 6.40 -15.37 -20.32
CA PHE A 59 5.04 -14.87 -20.49
C PHE A 59 4.86 -13.43 -19.97
N ALA A 60 5.95 -12.76 -19.55
CA ALA A 60 5.90 -11.40 -19.03
C ALA A 60 5.78 -10.38 -20.16
N ASP A 61 5.07 -9.29 -19.93
CA ASP A 61 5.07 -8.16 -20.88
C ASP A 61 6.41 -7.44 -20.87
N GLN A 62 7.05 -7.38 -19.70
CA GLN A 62 8.33 -6.70 -19.53
C GLN A 62 9.18 -7.33 -18.42
N TRP A 63 10.48 -7.37 -18.67
CA TRP A 63 11.51 -7.60 -17.66
C TRP A 63 12.25 -6.29 -17.36
N VAL A 64 12.37 -5.95 -16.08
CA VAL A 64 13.10 -4.79 -15.57
C VAL A 64 14.33 -5.29 -14.81
N PRO A 65 15.53 -5.24 -15.43
CA PRO A 65 16.77 -5.65 -14.76
C PRO A 65 17.16 -4.61 -13.71
N ILE A 66 16.76 -4.82 -12.47
CA ILE A 66 17.10 -3.93 -11.35
C ILE A 66 18.50 -4.24 -10.83
N THR A 67 19.24 -3.22 -10.41
CA THR A 67 20.45 -3.43 -9.60
C THR A 67 20.06 -4.00 -8.24
N PRO A 68 20.70 -5.07 -7.73
CA PRO A 68 20.37 -5.63 -6.42
C PRO A 68 20.33 -4.55 -5.32
N GLY A 69 19.22 -4.49 -4.57
CA GLY A 69 18.96 -3.46 -3.56
C GLY A 69 18.36 -2.15 -4.09
N GLY A 70 18.12 -2.05 -5.41
CA GLY A 70 17.56 -0.87 -6.08
C GLY A 70 16.03 -0.78 -6.06
N ASP A 71 15.32 -1.78 -5.51
CA ASP A 71 13.86 -1.88 -5.54
C ASP A 71 13.18 -0.67 -4.88
N GLY A 72 13.71 -0.22 -3.75
CA GLY A 72 13.20 0.95 -3.04
C GLY A 72 13.28 2.23 -3.88
N ALA A 73 14.37 2.43 -4.62
CA ALA A 73 14.52 3.59 -5.50
C ALA A 73 13.53 3.54 -6.67
N LEU A 74 13.32 2.35 -7.26
CA LEU A 74 12.32 2.15 -8.31
C LEU A 74 10.90 2.45 -7.80
N VAL A 75 10.52 1.88 -6.65
CA VAL A 75 9.20 2.09 -6.04
C VAL A 75 9.00 3.57 -5.69
N MET A 76 10.00 4.26 -5.15
CA MET A 76 9.92 5.70 -4.89
C MET A 76 9.72 6.52 -6.17
N GLY A 77 10.37 6.13 -7.28
CA GLY A 77 10.13 6.72 -8.59
C GLY A 77 8.69 6.52 -9.09
N MET A 78 8.14 5.31 -8.91
CA MET A 78 6.75 5.00 -9.24
C MET A 78 5.76 5.81 -8.39
N ILE A 79 5.96 5.87 -7.07
CA ILE A 79 5.15 6.66 -6.14
C ILE A 79 5.15 8.13 -6.56
N ARG A 80 6.34 8.69 -6.82
CA ARG A 80 6.47 10.07 -7.30
C ARG A 80 5.63 10.29 -8.56
N ARG A 81 5.73 9.40 -9.55
CA ARG A 81 4.98 9.52 -10.80
C ARG A 81 3.47 9.44 -10.59
N ILE A 82 2.99 8.57 -9.70
CA ILE A 82 1.57 8.44 -9.33
C ILE A 82 1.06 9.74 -8.68
N LEU A 83 1.84 10.31 -7.76
CA LEU A 83 1.50 11.57 -7.09
C LEU A 83 1.48 12.75 -8.07
N GLU A 84 2.52 12.90 -8.90
CA GLU A 84 2.59 13.95 -9.93
C GLU A 84 1.50 13.82 -10.99
N ALA A 85 1.05 12.59 -11.29
CA ALA A 85 -0.06 12.34 -12.22
C ALA A 85 -1.45 12.54 -11.61
N GLY A 86 -1.56 12.57 -10.27
CA GLY A 86 -2.84 12.51 -9.59
C GLY A 86 -3.62 11.20 -9.80
N THR A 87 -2.94 10.09 -10.13
CA THR A 87 -3.58 8.80 -10.46
C THR A 87 -3.79 7.89 -9.24
N TYR A 88 -3.65 8.43 -8.03
CA TYR A 88 -3.90 7.70 -6.79
C TYR A 88 -5.39 7.69 -6.43
N ASN A 89 -5.82 6.69 -5.66
CA ASN A 89 -7.18 6.65 -5.12
C ASN A 89 -7.28 7.59 -3.89
N GLY A 90 -7.55 8.87 -4.13
CA GLY A 90 -7.66 9.88 -3.08
C GLY A 90 -8.80 9.60 -2.10
N ALA A 91 -9.95 9.12 -2.59
CA ALA A 91 -11.09 8.77 -1.75
C ALA A 91 -10.70 7.71 -0.70
N TYR A 92 -10.04 6.64 -1.13
CA TYR A 92 -9.54 5.61 -0.21
C TYR A 92 -8.47 6.15 0.76
N LEU A 93 -7.49 6.93 0.26
CA LEU A 93 -6.40 7.45 1.10
C LEU A 93 -6.88 8.41 2.20
N THR A 94 -8.04 9.03 2.03
CA THR A 94 -8.64 9.91 3.04
C THR A 94 -9.38 9.17 4.16
N ILE A 95 -9.58 7.84 4.05
CA ILE A 95 -10.29 7.04 5.06
C ILE A 95 -9.35 6.75 6.23
N PRO A 96 -9.58 7.33 7.42
CA PRO A 96 -8.58 7.30 8.49
C PRO A 96 -8.76 6.16 9.50
N ASN A 97 -9.90 5.45 9.46
CA ASN A 97 -10.25 4.40 10.43
C ASN A 97 -11.22 3.36 9.88
N SER A 98 -11.43 2.30 10.67
CA SER A 98 -12.26 1.16 10.32
C SER A 98 -13.76 1.48 10.22
N GLN A 99 -14.27 2.44 10.99
CA GLN A 99 -15.67 2.86 10.91
C GLN A 99 -15.94 3.60 9.60
N ALA A 100 -15.06 4.54 9.23
CA ALA A 100 -15.09 5.23 7.95
C ALA A 100 -14.91 4.26 6.77
N ALA A 101 -14.01 3.27 6.89
CA ALA A 101 -13.83 2.22 5.88
C ALA A 101 -15.12 1.42 5.67
N LYS A 102 -15.76 0.98 6.76
CA LYS A 102 -17.04 0.26 6.71
C LYS A 102 -18.15 1.11 6.06
N ALA A 103 -18.21 2.40 6.38
CA ALA A 103 -19.18 3.32 5.78
C ALA A 103 -18.92 3.54 4.28
N ALA A 104 -17.66 3.53 3.85
CA ALA A 104 -17.24 3.64 2.45
C ALA A 104 -17.29 2.31 1.67
N GLY A 105 -17.55 1.18 2.34
CA GLY A 105 -17.53 -0.15 1.72
C GLY A 105 -16.11 -0.69 1.46
N GLU A 106 -15.10 -0.14 2.10
CA GLU A 106 -13.70 -0.53 1.96
C GLU A 106 -13.29 -1.55 3.05
N PRO A 107 -12.40 -2.52 2.74
CA PRO A 107 -12.02 -3.58 3.68
C PRO A 107 -11.07 -3.10 4.78
N ASN A 108 -10.41 -1.96 4.58
CA ASN A 108 -9.41 -1.38 5.48
C ASN A 108 -9.30 0.14 5.27
N PHE A 109 -8.36 0.77 5.98
CA PHE A 109 -8.17 2.22 6.00
C PHE A 109 -6.69 2.59 5.82
N SER A 110 -6.41 3.87 5.62
CA SER A 110 -5.07 4.43 5.45
C SER A 110 -4.74 5.44 6.54
N ASN A 111 -3.46 5.61 6.85
CA ASN A 111 -2.97 6.67 7.72
C ASN A 111 -2.53 7.92 6.95
N ALA A 112 -2.75 7.99 5.64
CA ALA A 112 -2.26 9.06 4.79
C ALA A 112 -2.80 10.46 5.17
N ALA A 113 -3.97 10.53 5.81
CA ALA A 113 -4.59 11.77 6.28
C ALA A 113 -4.30 12.11 7.75
N TRP A 114 -3.51 11.29 8.46
CA TRP A 114 -3.18 11.55 9.86
C TRP A 114 -2.16 12.71 9.98
N LEU A 115 -2.40 13.59 10.95
CA LEU A 115 -1.54 14.75 11.19
C LEU A 115 -0.22 14.33 11.82
N VAL A 116 0.87 14.98 11.40
CA VAL A 116 2.23 14.77 11.91
C VAL A 116 2.73 16.09 12.50
N VAL A 117 3.42 16.02 13.62
CA VAL A 117 4.04 17.19 14.25
C VAL A 117 5.24 17.63 13.42
N SER A 118 5.15 18.83 12.82
CA SER A 118 6.18 19.39 11.94
C SER A 118 7.09 20.43 12.62
N ASP A 119 6.83 20.79 13.88
CA ASP A 119 7.68 21.73 14.61
C ASP A 119 8.93 21.02 15.16
N PRO A 120 10.16 21.39 14.72
CA PRO A 120 11.39 20.78 15.21
C PRO A 120 11.67 20.98 16.70
N ALA A 121 11.07 22.00 17.34
CA ALA A 121 11.22 22.26 18.77
C ALA A 121 10.31 21.36 19.64
N HIS A 122 9.30 20.72 19.03
CA HIS A 122 8.36 19.89 19.76
C HIS A 122 8.96 18.51 20.08
N ALA A 123 8.73 17.99 21.30
CA ALA A 123 9.26 16.70 21.73
C ALA A 123 8.81 15.50 20.86
N SER A 124 7.69 15.68 20.15
CA SER A 124 7.11 14.70 19.23
C SER A 124 7.35 15.01 17.74
N TYR A 125 8.33 15.85 17.40
CA TYR A 125 8.69 16.14 16.01
C TYR A 125 8.85 14.86 15.18
N GLY A 126 8.17 14.81 14.01
CA GLY A 126 8.17 13.67 13.11
C GLY A 126 7.27 12.49 13.52
N LYS A 127 6.51 12.61 14.62
CA LYS A 127 5.52 11.61 15.06
C LYS A 127 4.11 12.06 14.70
N PHE A 128 3.17 11.11 14.65
CA PHE A 128 1.75 11.42 14.54
C PHE A 128 1.30 12.26 15.74
N LEU A 129 0.53 13.31 15.46
CA LEU A 129 -0.11 14.12 16.48
C LEU A 129 -1.17 13.28 17.18
N THR A 130 -1.11 13.26 18.51
CA THR A 130 -2.07 12.53 19.32
C THR A 130 -3.21 13.41 19.82
N ALA A 131 -4.36 12.81 20.09
CA ALA A 131 -5.53 13.54 20.63
C ALA A 131 -5.23 14.20 21.99
N GLY A 132 -4.32 13.63 22.80
CA GLY A 132 -3.85 14.24 24.04
C GLY A 132 -3.07 15.54 23.81
N GLU A 133 -2.11 15.52 22.87
CA GLU A 133 -1.33 16.70 22.48
C GLU A 133 -2.19 17.77 21.82
N ALA A 134 -3.23 17.35 21.09
CA ALA A 134 -4.21 18.24 20.48
C ALA A 134 -5.31 18.74 21.45
N ALA A 135 -5.24 18.39 22.75
CA ALA A 135 -6.26 18.70 23.75
C ALA A 135 -7.68 18.20 23.40
N LEU A 136 -7.78 17.17 22.56
CA LEU A 136 -9.02 16.50 22.15
C LEU A 136 -9.43 15.35 23.09
N ALA A 137 -8.52 14.91 23.96
CA ALA A 137 -8.75 13.86 24.95
C ALA A 137 -8.13 14.22 26.31
N GLN A 138 -8.82 13.90 27.41
CA GLN A 138 -8.29 14.14 28.76
C GLN A 138 -7.20 13.14 29.12
N ALA A 139 -6.17 13.59 29.85
CA ALA A 139 -5.09 12.73 30.34
C ALA A 139 -5.65 11.54 31.15
N GLY A 140 -5.22 10.32 30.81
CA GLY A 140 -5.71 9.08 31.42
C GLY A 140 -6.94 8.45 30.75
N SER A 141 -7.52 9.08 29.72
CA SER A 141 -8.55 8.45 28.90
C SER A 141 -7.94 7.49 27.86
N SER A 142 -8.72 6.49 27.42
CA SER A 142 -8.26 5.51 26.43
C SER A 142 -7.93 6.12 25.06
N GLY A 143 -8.41 7.33 24.77
CA GLY A 143 -8.23 8.01 23.48
C GLY A 143 -7.03 8.94 23.40
N VAL A 144 -6.23 9.09 24.45
CA VAL A 144 -5.12 10.08 24.51
C VAL A 144 -4.09 9.87 23.38
N SER A 145 -3.81 8.62 23.03
CA SER A 145 -2.84 8.25 21.99
C SER A 145 -3.44 8.10 20.59
N GLU A 146 -4.72 8.42 20.40
CA GLU A 146 -5.37 8.29 19.10
C GLU A 146 -4.79 9.31 18.12
N PRO A 147 -4.58 8.93 16.84
CA PRO A 147 -4.13 9.86 15.83
C PRO A 147 -5.20 10.92 15.56
N VAL A 148 -4.78 12.06 15.02
CA VAL A 148 -5.67 13.19 14.70
C VAL A 148 -5.72 13.40 13.20
N VAL A 149 -6.90 13.75 12.69
CA VAL A 149 -7.14 14.15 11.29
C VAL A 149 -7.76 15.53 11.24
N TRP A 150 -7.67 16.21 10.09
CA TRP A 150 -8.34 17.49 9.87
C TRP A 150 -9.71 17.29 9.23
N ASP A 151 -10.78 17.75 9.90
CA ASP A 151 -12.12 17.77 9.31
C ASP A 151 -12.31 19.10 8.56
N HIS A 152 -12.38 19.02 7.23
CA HIS A 152 -12.61 20.18 6.37
C HIS A 152 -14.02 20.78 6.50
N THR A 153 -15.01 20.02 6.97
CA THR A 153 -16.39 20.49 7.16
C THR A 153 -16.50 21.28 8.46
N ALA A 154 -15.92 20.75 9.54
CA ALA A 154 -15.89 21.43 10.83
C ALA A 154 -14.82 22.53 10.93
N GLY A 155 -13.80 22.48 10.06
CA GLY A 155 -12.65 23.39 10.11
C GLY A 155 -11.78 23.20 11.35
N ALA A 156 -11.73 21.97 11.88
CA ALA A 156 -11.09 21.67 13.16
C ALA A 156 -10.41 20.28 13.15
N PRO A 157 -9.40 20.07 14.00
CA PRO A 157 -8.83 18.75 14.20
C PRO A 157 -9.79 17.86 14.98
N VAL A 158 -9.93 16.59 14.57
CA VAL A 158 -10.76 15.58 15.23
C VAL A 158 -9.95 14.29 15.45
N SER A 159 -10.32 13.51 16.47
CA SER A 159 -9.70 12.18 16.65
C SER A 159 -10.04 11.30 15.46
N ALA A 160 -9.02 10.65 14.90
CA ALA A 160 -9.15 9.71 13.82
C ALA A 160 -9.80 8.40 14.25
N ALA A 161 -10.05 8.13 15.54
CA ALA A 161 -10.73 6.90 15.97
C ALA A 161 -12.26 6.95 15.89
N LYS A 162 -12.83 8.13 15.59
CA LYS A 162 -14.28 8.36 15.51
C LYS A 162 -14.80 8.40 14.08
#